data_AF-A0AAD5YM67-F1
#
_entry.id   AF-A0AAD5YM67-F1
#
_cell.length_a   1.000
_cell.length_b   1.000
_cell.length_c   1.000
_cell.angle_alpha   90.00
_cell.angle_beta   90.00
_cell.angle_gamma   90.00
#
_symmetry.space_group_name_H-M   'P 1'
#
loop_
_entity.id
_entity.type
_entity.pdbx_description
1 polymer ?
#
loop_
_entity_poly.entity_id
_entity_poly.type
_entity_poly.pdbx_seq_one_letter_code
_entity_poly.pdbx_strand_id
1 'polypeptide(L)'
;MGANQSVHMANSCGQVIHVAIAMRPEVALTDIYVDCALFAFAIGELKSLASTAADLPAEITTFGDLFKSLLFCVRTIKAWGSAAGRPPDAVYTLIEAFKKTSIRIPYGQAPDISDRGILETYLNADGIAGLLGVKTMSAIVMTDDAQQLAMFDTAPDSSWIATSRGLIVRSKYGSLWQEDPSAGQVEWPRDGGINGNEQMKEHMATSLKESIVVALEWLF
;
A
#
# COMPACT_ATOMS: atom_id res chain seq x y z
N MET A 1 -7.84 27.62 10.85
CA MET A 1 -6.65 26.83 11.19
C MET A 1 -7.02 25.38 10.91
N GLY A 2 -6.47 24.77 9.85
CA GLY A 2 -6.78 23.38 9.50
C GLY A 2 -6.15 22.45 10.52
N ALA A 3 -6.90 21.49 11.04
CA ALA A 3 -6.33 20.42 11.84
C ALA A 3 -5.29 19.70 10.98
N ASN A 4 -4.05 19.62 11.46
CA ASN A 4 -3.10 18.64 10.93
C ASN A 4 -3.75 17.28 11.19
N GLN A 5 -4.13 16.59 10.13
CA GLN A 5 -4.62 15.22 10.25
C GLN A 5 -3.44 14.33 10.57
N SER A 6 -3.60 13.49 11.59
CA SER A 6 -2.59 12.51 11.99
C SER A 6 -3.16 11.11 11.79
N VAL A 7 -2.59 10.40 10.82
CA VAL A 7 -2.86 9.01 10.52
C VAL A 7 -1.74 8.18 11.11
N HIS A 8 -2.03 7.41 12.15
CA HIS A 8 -1.05 6.52 12.75
C HIS A 8 -1.20 5.09 12.25
N MET A 9 -0.08 4.40 12.11
CA MET A 9 -0.05 2.97 11.79
C MET A 9 0.68 2.19 12.89
N ALA A 10 -0.09 1.57 13.78
CA ALA A 10 0.40 0.71 14.83
C ALA A 10 0.74 -0.68 14.28
N ASN A 11 1.93 -1.17 14.62
CA ASN A 11 2.38 -2.50 14.22
C ASN A 11 2.30 -3.49 15.38
N SER A 12 1.27 -4.35 15.36
CA SER A 12 1.08 -5.46 16.28
C SER A 12 1.25 -6.83 15.60
N CYS A 13 1.85 -6.91 14.40
CA CYS A 13 1.86 -8.15 13.61
C CYS A 13 2.94 -9.17 14.01
N GLY A 14 3.84 -8.79 14.91
CA GLY A 14 4.95 -9.63 15.39
C GLY A 14 6.22 -9.59 14.53
N GLN A 15 6.23 -8.77 13.48
CA GLN A 15 7.40 -8.52 12.63
C GLN A 15 7.43 -7.07 12.16
N VAL A 16 8.45 -6.66 11.41
CA VAL A 16 8.52 -5.33 10.79
C VAL A 16 7.49 -5.25 9.65
N ILE A 17 6.87 -4.08 9.49
CA ILE A 17 6.07 -3.74 8.31
C ILE A 17 6.67 -2.57 7.55
N HIS A 18 6.32 -2.50 6.28
CA HIS A 18 6.74 -1.51 5.30
C HIS A 18 5.49 -0.84 4.75
N VAL A 19 5.42 0.49 4.87
CA VAL A 19 4.22 1.26 4.52
C VAL A 19 4.59 2.33 3.49
N ALA A 20 3.96 2.26 2.33
CA ALA A 20 3.99 3.35 1.36
C ALA A 20 2.63 4.06 1.37
N ILE A 21 2.62 5.37 1.14
CA ILE A 21 1.39 6.13 1.04
C ILE A 21 1.35 7.02 -0.20
N ALA A 22 0.15 7.27 -0.69
CA ALA A 22 -0.15 8.16 -1.80
C ALA A 22 -1.46 8.89 -1.52
N MET A 23 -1.75 9.98 -2.25
CA MET A 23 -3.05 10.65 -2.12
C MET A 23 -4.20 9.70 -2.48
N ARG A 24 -4.03 8.97 -3.58
CA ARG A 24 -5.01 8.04 -4.17
C ARG A 24 -4.26 6.96 -4.97
N PRO A 25 -4.90 5.84 -5.33
CA PRO A 25 -4.24 4.77 -6.09
C PRO A 25 -3.80 5.20 -7.49
N GLU A 26 -4.43 6.23 -8.08
CA GLU A 26 -4.16 6.69 -9.44
C GLU A 26 -2.99 7.68 -9.55
N VAL A 27 -2.39 8.08 -8.42
CA VAL A 27 -1.24 8.99 -8.40
C VAL A 27 -0.06 8.38 -9.13
N ALA A 28 0.63 9.20 -9.92
CA ALA A 28 1.80 8.79 -10.66
C ALA A 28 2.92 8.41 -9.68
N LEU A 29 3.57 7.28 -9.93
CA LEU A 29 4.69 6.84 -9.10
C LEU A 29 5.90 7.74 -9.20
N THR A 30 5.99 8.56 -10.25
CA THR A 30 7.00 9.61 -10.35
C THR A 30 6.91 10.64 -9.23
N ASP A 31 5.75 10.76 -8.57
CA ASP A 31 5.51 11.73 -7.48
C ASP A 31 5.92 11.14 -6.12
N ILE A 32 6.04 9.81 -6.03
CA ILE A 32 6.56 9.09 -4.87
C ILE A 32 8.05 8.91 -5.15
N TYR A 33 8.96 9.14 -4.19
CA TYR A 33 10.41 9.10 -4.42
C TYR A 33 10.85 7.67 -4.73
N VAL A 34 10.61 7.28 -5.96
CA VAL A 34 10.73 5.94 -6.48
C VAL A 34 11.72 6.08 -7.61
N ASP A 35 12.83 5.37 -7.50
CA ASP A 35 13.71 5.13 -8.62
C ASP A 35 12.93 4.28 -9.63
N CYS A 36 12.08 4.93 -10.44
CA CYS A 36 11.15 4.27 -11.37
C CYS A 36 11.89 3.31 -12.30
N ALA A 37 13.19 3.53 -12.53
CA ALA A 37 14.04 2.63 -13.31
C ALA A 37 14.20 1.24 -12.65
N LEU A 38 14.31 1.16 -11.32
CA LEU A 38 14.36 -0.11 -10.58
C LEU A 38 13.05 -0.90 -10.74
N PHE A 39 11.90 -0.21 -10.72
CA PHE A 39 10.59 -0.83 -10.91
C PHE A 39 10.36 -1.27 -12.36
N ALA A 40 10.75 -0.44 -13.33
CA ALA A 40 10.62 -0.74 -14.76
C ALA A 40 11.41 -1.99 -15.19
N PHE A 41 12.64 -2.13 -14.69
CA PHE A 41 13.47 -3.31 -14.97
C PHE A 41 12.82 -4.60 -14.41
N ALA A 42 12.36 -4.55 -13.15
CA ALA A 42 11.76 -5.72 -12.50
C ALA A 42 10.48 -6.21 -13.21
N ILE A 43 9.62 -5.31 -13.72
CA ILE A 43 8.41 -5.70 -14.46
C ILE A 43 8.74 -6.46 -15.74
N GLY A 44 9.75 -6.00 -16.48
CA GLY A 44 10.16 -6.64 -17.73
C GLY A 44 10.47 -8.12 -17.52
N GLU A 45 11.19 -8.42 -16.44
CA GLU A 45 11.48 -9.79 -16.03
C GLU A 45 10.25 -10.51 -15.46
N LEU A 46 9.41 -9.85 -14.64
CA LEU A 46 8.19 -10.43 -14.08
C LEU A 46 7.16 -10.85 -15.15
N LYS A 47 7.05 -10.08 -16.24
CA LYS A 47 6.18 -10.46 -17.37
C LYS A 47 6.59 -11.76 -18.04
N SER A 48 7.87 -12.10 -18.03
CA SER A 48 8.35 -13.39 -18.56
C SER A 48 7.94 -14.57 -17.68
N LEU A 49 7.60 -14.30 -16.41
CA LEU A 49 7.22 -15.28 -15.39
C LEU A 49 5.71 -15.42 -15.24
N ALA A 50 4.96 -14.41 -15.65
CA ALA A 50 3.51 -14.43 -15.67
C ALA A 50 3.03 -15.42 -16.75
N SER A 51 2.40 -16.51 -16.34
CA SER A 51 1.74 -17.45 -17.24
C SER A 51 0.58 -16.82 -18.03
N THR A 52 0.12 -15.64 -17.60
CA THR A 52 -1.02 -14.91 -18.15
C THR A 52 -0.70 -13.42 -18.21
N ALA A 53 -0.83 -12.82 -19.40
CA ALA A 53 -0.62 -11.38 -19.63
C ALA A 53 -1.62 -10.47 -18.86
N ALA A 54 -2.59 -11.05 -18.15
CA ALA A 54 -3.64 -10.34 -17.43
C ALA A 54 -3.29 -10.00 -15.97
N ASP A 55 -2.24 -10.62 -15.39
CA ASP A 55 -1.97 -10.51 -13.94
C ASP A 55 -1.02 -9.36 -13.56
N LEU A 56 -0.26 -8.83 -14.53
CA LEU A 56 0.71 -7.76 -14.32
C LEU A 56 0.39 -6.57 -15.23
N PRO A 57 0.49 -5.33 -14.71
CA PRO A 57 0.34 -4.15 -15.54
C PRO A 57 1.45 -4.08 -16.60
N ALA A 58 1.14 -3.42 -17.72
CA ALA A 58 2.12 -3.22 -18.77
C ALA A 58 3.30 -2.38 -18.28
N GLU A 59 3.05 -1.38 -17.44
CA GLU A 59 4.04 -0.52 -16.83
C GLU A 59 3.56 -0.17 -15.42
N ILE A 60 4.49 0.04 -14.49
CA ILE A 60 4.17 0.51 -13.13
C ILE A 60 4.17 2.04 -13.20
N THR A 61 2.99 2.60 -13.52
CA THR A 61 2.81 4.06 -13.68
C THR A 61 2.10 4.68 -12.49
N THR A 62 1.20 3.92 -11.86
CA THR A 62 0.38 4.39 -10.75
C THR A 62 0.67 3.61 -9.47
N PHE A 63 0.32 4.19 -8.32
CA PHE A 63 0.40 3.52 -7.03
C PHE A 63 -0.38 2.18 -7.01
N GLY A 64 -1.52 2.12 -7.72
CA GLY A 64 -2.29 0.89 -7.92
C GLY A 64 -1.57 -0.16 -8.79
N ASP A 65 -0.80 0.25 -9.80
CA ASP A 65 0.02 -0.68 -10.61
C ASP A 65 1.16 -1.29 -9.79
N LEU A 66 1.75 -0.49 -8.91
CA LEU A 66 2.74 -0.97 -7.93
C LEU A 66 2.12 -2.02 -7.02
N PHE A 67 0.93 -1.76 -6.46
CA PHE A 67 0.23 -2.75 -5.64
C PHE A 67 -0.03 -4.07 -6.38
N LYS A 68 -0.53 -4.03 -7.62
CA LYS A 68 -0.78 -5.25 -8.43
C LYS A 68 0.51 -6.04 -8.66
N SER A 69 1.60 -5.35 -8.97
CA SER A 69 2.91 -5.98 -9.20
C SER A 69 3.49 -6.60 -7.92
N LEU A 70 3.34 -5.93 -6.77
CA LEU A 70 3.72 -6.48 -5.47
C LEU A 70 2.84 -7.67 -5.10
N LEU A 71 1.54 -7.60 -5.35
CA LEU A 71 0.62 -8.70 -5.10
C LEU A 71 0.98 -9.95 -5.91
N PHE A 72 1.38 -9.77 -7.17
CA PHE A 72 1.94 -10.85 -7.97
C PHE A 72 3.20 -11.42 -7.32
N CYS A 73 4.16 -10.58 -6.92
CA CYS A 73 5.41 -11.01 -6.28
C CYS A 73 5.16 -11.81 -4.99
N VAL A 74 4.29 -11.32 -4.11
CA VAL A 74 3.90 -12.00 -2.86
C VAL A 74 3.28 -13.37 -3.15
N ARG A 75 2.41 -13.46 -4.17
CA ARG A 75 1.83 -14.73 -4.62
C ARG A 75 2.89 -15.68 -5.16
N THR A 76 3.86 -15.19 -5.92
CA THR A 76 4.97 -16.00 -6.43
C THR A 76 5.83 -16.54 -5.29
N ILE A 77 6.21 -15.71 -4.30
CA ILE A 77 6.96 -16.19 -3.13
C ILE A 77 6.20 -17.29 -2.40
N LYS A 78 4.89 -17.11 -2.18
CA LYS A 78 4.06 -18.12 -1.50
C LYS A 78 3.96 -19.43 -2.28
N ALA A 79 3.70 -19.34 -3.58
CA ALA A 79 3.59 -20.51 -4.45
C ALA A 79 4.90 -21.31 -4.53
N TRP A 80 6.03 -20.64 -4.36
CA TRP A 80 7.35 -21.26 -4.38
C TRP A 80 7.82 -21.72 -2.99
N GLY A 81 7.38 -21.10 -1.90
CA GLY A 81 7.66 -21.60 -0.55
C GLY A 81 7.11 -23.01 -0.28
N SER A 82 6.15 -23.46 -1.07
CA SER A 82 5.60 -24.83 -1.06
C SER A 82 6.24 -25.77 -2.10
N ALA A 83 7.07 -25.26 -3.01
CA ALA A 83 7.80 -26.03 -4.03
C ALA A 83 9.31 -26.00 -3.71
N ALA A 84 10.08 -27.00 -4.12
CA ALA A 84 11.53 -27.07 -3.82
C ALA A 84 12.40 -26.04 -4.59
N GLY A 85 11.83 -24.93 -5.07
CA GLY A 85 12.50 -23.93 -5.89
C GLY A 85 12.65 -22.58 -5.19
N ARG A 86 13.54 -21.72 -5.72
CA ARG A 86 13.68 -20.32 -5.30
C ARG A 86 12.92 -19.38 -6.25
N PRO A 87 12.13 -18.42 -5.76
CA PRO A 87 11.50 -17.42 -6.61
C PRO A 87 12.52 -16.68 -7.49
N PRO A 88 12.15 -16.27 -8.71
CA PRO A 88 13.03 -15.51 -9.60
C PRO A 88 13.55 -14.22 -8.95
N ASP A 89 14.78 -13.81 -9.25
CA ASP A 89 15.42 -12.63 -8.63
C ASP A 89 14.67 -11.31 -8.90
N ALA A 90 13.93 -11.23 -10.01
CA ALA A 90 13.02 -10.12 -10.33
C ALA A 90 11.98 -9.84 -9.23
N VAL A 91 11.44 -10.92 -8.62
CA VAL A 91 10.45 -10.86 -7.54
C VAL A 91 11.06 -10.18 -6.31
N TYR A 92 12.25 -10.61 -5.92
CA TYR A 92 12.97 -10.03 -4.79
C TYR A 92 13.40 -8.59 -5.08
N THR A 93 13.78 -8.29 -6.32
CA THR A 93 14.19 -6.94 -6.72
C THR A 93 13.05 -5.94 -6.53
N LEU A 94 11.83 -6.28 -6.95
CA LEU A 94 10.67 -5.40 -6.77
C LEU A 94 10.32 -5.20 -5.29
N ILE A 95 10.35 -6.28 -4.49
CA ILE A 95 10.07 -6.23 -3.07
C ILE A 95 11.10 -5.37 -2.32
N GLU A 96 12.39 -5.58 -2.60
CA GLU A 96 13.45 -4.80 -1.97
C GLU A 96 13.44 -3.33 -2.40
N ALA A 97 13.07 -3.05 -3.66
CA ALA A 97 12.83 -1.68 -4.12
C ALA A 97 11.70 -1.03 -3.33
N PHE A 98 10.55 -1.70 -3.17
CA PHE A 98 9.44 -1.19 -2.37
C PHE A 98 9.83 -0.94 -0.91
N LYS A 99 10.51 -1.89 -0.27
CA LYS A 99 10.96 -1.73 1.13
C LYS A 99 11.85 -0.50 1.30
N LYS A 100 12.79 -0.27 0.38
CA LYS A 100 13.70 0.89 0.41
C LYS A 100 12.98 2.23 0.27
N THR A 101 11.87 2.26 -0.46
CA THR A 101 11.08 3.47 -0.71
C THR A 101 9.84 3.57 0.20
N SER A 102 9.83 2.85 1.32
CA SER A 102 8.68 2.78 2.23
C SER A 102 9.06 3.12 3.67
N ILE A 103 8.07 3.56 4.43
CA ILE A 103 8.18 3.81 5.86
C ILE A 103 8.30 2.46 6.56
N ARG A 104 9.48 2.20 7.12
CA ARG A 104 9.73 1.01 7.93
C ARG A 104 9.19 1.21 9.35
N ILE A 105 8.24 0.36 9.76
CA ILE A 105 7.63 0.39 11.11
C ILE A 105 7.97 -0.91 11.85
N PRO A 106 8.91 -0.87 12.82
CA PRO A 106 9.18 -1.98 13.72
C PRO A 106 7.96 -2.45 14.51
N TYR A 107 7.96 -3.72 14.92
CA TYR A 107 6.96 -4.26 15.82
C TYR A 107 6.89 -3.45 17.13
N GLY A 108 5.68 -3.16 17.60
CA GLY A 108 5.43 -2.38 18.81
C GLY A 108 5.52 -0.86 18.62
N GLN A 109 5.69 -0.37 17.40
CA GLN A 109 5.69 1.07 17.09
C GLN A 109 4.39 1.52 16.42
N ALA A 110 4.06 2.80 16.56
CA ALA A 110 2.88 3.44 15.98
C ALA A 110 3.16 4.87 15.49
N PRO A 111 4.07 5.06 14.52
CA PRO A 111 4.40 6.38 14.00
C PRO A 111 3.19 7.02 13.31
N ASP A 112 3.19 8.36 13.27
CA ASP A 112 2.32 9.13 12.39
C ASP A 112 2.85 9.00 10.96
N ILE A 113 2.16 8.24 10.12
CA ILE A 113 2.57 8.03 8.72
C ILE A 113 2.22 9.21 7.81
N SER A 114 1.40 10.16 8.29
CA SER A 114 1.19 11.47 7.63
C SER A 114 2.18 12.55 8.06
N ASP A 115 3.11 12.25 8.98
CA ASP A 115 4.10 13.23 9.40
C ASP A 115 4.95 13.69 8.22
N ARG A 116 5.02 15.02 8.05
CA ARG A 116 5.69 15.63 6.90
C ARG A 116 7.19 15.31 6.85
N GLY A 117 7.87 15.20 8.00
CA GLY A 117 9.29 14.86 8.04
C GLY A 117 9.54 13.41 7.60
N ILE A 118 8.66 12.50 8.02
CA ILE A 118 8.67 11.12 7.52
C ILE A 118 8.41 11.12 6.01
N LEU A 119 7.41 11.86 5.52
CA LEU A 119 7.07 11.90 4.11
C LEU A 119 8.15 12.51 3.22
N GLU A 120 8.81 13.58 3.67
CA GLU A 120 9.94 14.20 2.99
C GLU A 120 11.12 13.24 2.78
N THR A 121 11.18 12.14 3.54
CA THR A 121 12.20 11.09 3.36
C THR A 121 11.89 10.16 2.17
N TYR A 122 10.61 10.02 1.79
CA TYR A 122 10.15 9.01 0.82
C TYR A 122 9.33 9.57 -0.35
N LEU A 123 8.96 10.86 -0.33
CA LEU A 123 8.18 11.54 -1.37
C LEU A 123 8.94 12.75 -1.88
N ASN A 124 8.86 13.01 -3.19
CA ASN A 124 9.48 14.19 -3.76
C ASN A 124 8.60 15.43 -3.51
N ALA A 125 9.07 16.60 -3.95
CA ALA A 125 8.35 17.86 -3.73
C ALA A 125 6.91 17.82 -4.29
N ASP A 126 6.70 17.18 -5.45
CA ASP A 126 5.39 17.07 -6.09
C ASP A 126 4.48 16.09 -5.34
N GLY A 127 5.01 14.97 -4.84
CA GLY A 127 4.27 14.03 -4.00
C GLY A 127 3.85 14.63 -2.66
N ILE A 128 4.74 15.39 -2.02
CA ILE A 128 4.40 16.14 -0.80
C ILE A 128 3.32 17.17 -1.11
N ALA A 129 3.48 17.95 -2.18
CA ALA A 129 2.50 18.97 -2.58
C ALA A 129 1.13 18.35 -2.86
N GLY A 130 1.10 17.18 -3.48
CA GLY A 130 -0.12 16.40 -3.67
C GLY A 130 -0.81 16.04 -2.36
N LEU A 131 -0.06 15.59 -1.34
CA LEU A 131 -0.65 15.22 -0.05
C LEU A 131 -1.20 16.41 0.75
N LEU A 132 -0.84 17.65 0.41
CA LEU A 132 -1.32 18.83 1.14
C LEU A 132 -2.82 19.04 0.93
N GLY A 133 -3.59 18.87 2.02
CA GLY A 133 -5.04 19.11 2.04
C GLY A 133 -5.89 17.89 1.67
N VAL A 134 -5.25 16.75 1.38
CA VAL A 134 -5.95 15.49 1.13
C VAL A 134 -6.44 14.90 2.45
N LYS A 135 -7.73 14.59 2.51
CA LYS A 135 -8.36 14.04 3.72
C LYS A 135 -8.18 12.53 3.89
N THR A 136 -7.87 11.83 2.82
CA THR A 136 -7.81 10.37 2.78
C THR A 136 -6.61 9.98 1.94
N MET A 137 -5.70 9.18 2.49
CA MET A 137 -4.54 8.67 1.77
C MET A 137 -4.71 7.17 1.51
N SER A 138 -4.24 6.70 0.37
CA SER A 138 -4.10 5.27 0.09
C SER A 138 -2.79 4.77 0.67
N ALA A 139 -2.83 3.67 1.41
CA ALA A 139 -1.67 3.01 1.99
C ALA A 139 -1.48 1.62 1.38
N ILE A 140 -0.25 1.27 1.02
CA ILE A 140 0.17 -0.11 0.77
C ILE A 140 0.99 -0.55 1.98
N VAL A 141 0.60 -1.66 2.60
CA VAL A 141 1.24 -2.21 3.80
C VAL A 141 1.72 -3.63 3.52
N MET A 142 3.00 -3.88 3.75
CA MET A 142 3.65 -5.17 3.51
C MET A 142 4.44 -5.65 4.75
N THR A 143 4.46 -6.95 5.03
CA THR A 143 5.40 -7.52 6.01
C THR A 143 6.83 -7.61 5.47
N ASP A 144 7.81 -7.64 6.36
CA ASP A 144 9.23 -7.75 6.00
C ASP A 144 9.57 -9.04 5.23
N ASP A 145 8.90 -10.14 5.55
CA ASP A 145 9.01 -11.42 4.82
C ASP A 145 8.25 -11.45 3.47
N ALA A 146 7.58 -10.34 3.11
CA ALA A 146 6.70 -10.21 1.95
C ALA A 146 5.65 -11.33 1.85
N GLN A 147 5.17 -11.84 2.99
CA GLN A 147 4.09 -12.81 3.06
C GLN A 147 2.71 -12.16 3.18
N GLN A 148 2.61 -10.91 3.62
CA GLN A 148 1.32 -10.24 3.75
C GLN A 148 1.39 -8.89 3.07
N LEU A 149 0.37 -8.57 2.28
CA LEU A 149 0.24 -7.31 1.55
C LEU A 149 -1.23 -6.88 1.54
N ALA A 150 -1.48 -5.60 1.78
CA ALA A 150 -2.80 -5.00 1.66
C ALA A 150 -2.67 -3.58 1.10
N MET A 151 -3.70 -3.12 0.39
CA MET A 151 -3.87 -1.73 0.01
C MET A 151 -5.26 -1.26 0.47
N PHE A 152 -5.32 -0.09 1.08
CA PHE A 152 -6.56 0.47 1.59
C PHE A 152 -6.47 1.99 1.74
N ASP A 153 -7.62 2.63 1.85
CA ASP A 153 -7.70 4.05 2.16
C ASP A 153 -7.79 4.26 3.66
N THR A 154 -6.93 5.14 4.15
CA THR A 154 -6.77 5.41 5.59
C THR A 154 -7.97 6.10 6.22
N ALA A 155 -8.79 6.76 5.41
CA ALA A 155 -9.84 7.71 5.82
C ALA A 155 -9.28 8.88 6.69
N PRO A 156 -10.03 9.97 6.88
CA PRO A 156 -9.54 11.13 7.60
C PRO A 156 -9.40 10.85 9.11
N ASP A 157 -8.30 11.30 9.74
CA ASP A 157 -8.10 11.30 11.21
C ASP A 157 -8.17 9.92 11.87
N SER A 158 -7.41 8.99 11.32
CA SER A 158 -7.71 7.58 11.44
C SER A 158 -6.47 6.77 11.73
N SER A 159 -6.44 6.12 12.89
CA SER A 159 -5.34 5.22 13.27
C SER A 159 -5.67 3.77 12.94
N TRP A 160 -4.68 3.03 12.46
CA TRP A 160 -4.82 1.64 12.01
C TRP A 160 -3.84 0.73 12.74
N ILE A 161 -4.19 -0.54 12.88
CA ILE A 161 -3.41 -1.56 13.58
C ILE A 161 -3.19 -2.73 12.63
N ALA A 162 -1.95 -2.95 12.23
CA ALA A 162 -1.52 -4.19 11.58
C ALA A 162 -1.47 -5.32 12.61
N THR A 163 -2.36 -6.31 12.50
CA THR A 163 -2.47 -7.42 13.46
C THR A 163 -1.78 -8.69 12.95
N SER A 164 -1.42 -9.58 13.87
CA SER A 164 -0.86 -10.90 13.54
C SER A 164 -1.90 -11.89 13.01
N ARG A 165 -3.19 -11.55 13.10
CA ARG A 165 -4.34 -12.37 12.66
C ARG A 165 -4.69 -12.20 11.18
N GLY A 166 -3.87 -11.50 10.42
CA GLY A 166 -4.10 -11.26 9.00
C GLY A 166 -5.19 -10.22 8.72
N LEU A 167 -5.32 -9.23 9.61
CA LEU A 167 -6.20 -8.08 9.45
C LEU A 167 -5.45 -6.79 9.73
N ILE A 168 -5.78 -5.74 9.00
CA ILE A 168 -5.48 -4.35 9.37
C ILE A 168 -6.78 -3.73 9.87
N VAL A 169 -6.81 -3.32 11.14
CA VAL A 169 -8.04 -2.95 11.83
C VAL A 169 -7.97 -1.50 12.26
N ARG A 170 -9.10 -0.80 12.24
CA ARG A 170 -9.20 0.53 12.82
C ARG A 170 -8.89 0.51 14.32
N SER A 171 -8.25 1.56 14.79
CA SER A 171 -8.13 1.83 16.21
C SER A 171 -9.37 2.58 16.70
N LYS A 172 -9.75 2.37 17.97
CA LYS A 172 -10.73 3.20 18.66
C LYS A 172 -10.26 4.65 18.67
N TYR A 173 -11.19 5.57 18.48
CA TYR A 173 -10.93 7.00 18.55
C TYR A 173 -10.19 7.37 19.85
N GLY A 174 -9.11 8.15 19.72
CA GLY A 174 -8.25 8.54 20.85
C GLY A 174 -7.28 7.44 21.34
N SER A 175 -7.18 6.31 20.64
CA SER A 175 -6.24 5.23 20.98
C SER A 175 -5.46 4.76 19.73
N LEU A 176 -4.27 4.21 19.94
CA LEU A 176 -3.44 3.64 18.88
C LEU A 176 -3.40 2.10 18.87
N TRP A 177 -3.76 1.48 20.00
CA TRP A 177 -3.57 0.04 20.23
C TRP A 177 -4.84 -0.69 20.61
N GLN A 178 -5.99 -0.01 20.68
CA GLN A 178 -7.27 -0.67 20.92
C GLN A 178 -8.02 -0.81 19.62
N GLU A 179 -8.34 -2.04 19.24
CA GLU A 179 -9.04 -2.33 18.00
C GLU A 179 -10.52 -1.90 18.06
N ASP A 180 -11.01 -1.40 16.93
CA ASP A 180 -12.42 -1.17 16.63
C ASP A 180 -12.75 -1.71 15.22
N PRO A 181 -12.95 -3.03 15.08
CA PRO A 181 -13.26 -3.62 13.78
C PRO A 181 -14.56 -3.11 13.18
N SER A 182 -15.47 -2.57 14.00
CA SER A 182 -16.74 -2.00 13.53
C SER A 182 -16.56 -0.67 12.79
N ALA A 183 -15.48 0.06 13.08
CA ALA A 183 -15.12 1.28 12.40
C ALA A 183 -14.40 1.04 11.06
N GLY A 184 -13.92 -0.19 10.82
CA GLY A 184 -13.28 -0.59 9.57
C GLY A 184 -12.22 -1.67 9.77
N GLN A 185 -12.11 -2.55 8.78
CA GLN A 185 -11.08 -3.56 8.72
C GLN A 185 -10.78 -3.92 7.27
N VAL A 186 -9.53 -4.31 7.03
CA VAL A 186 -9.03 -4.72 5.73
C VAL A 186 -8.39 -6.09 5.90
N GLU A 187 -8.72 -7.00 4.98
CA GLU A 187 -8.06 -8.29 4.94
C GLU A 187 -6.59 -8.12 4.59
N TRP A 188 -5.75 -8.79 5.37
CA TRP A 188 -4.30 -8.79 5.18
C TRP A 188 -3.79 -10.23 5.23
N PRO A 189 -4.21 -11.05 4.27
CA PRO A 189 -4.21 -12.49 4.41
C PRO A 189 -2.80 -13.07 4.48
N ARG A 190 -2.58 -13.87 5.51
CA ARG A 190 -1.35 -14.64 5.72
C ARG A 190 -1.24 -15.81 4.76
N ASP A 191 -2.36 -16.48 4.47
CA ASP A 191 -2.41 -17.72 3.71
C ASP A 191 -3.30 -17.61 2.47
N GLY A 192 -2.80 -16.99 1.39
CA GLY A 192 -3.32 -17.11 0.01
C GLY A 192 -4.78 -16.73 -0.30
N GLY A 193 -5.67 -16.57 0.68
CA GLY A 193 -7.06 -16.20 0.50
C GLY A 193 -7.16 -14.70 0.31
N ILE A 194 -7.00 -14.22 -0.91
CA ILE A 194 -7.53 -12.90 -1.26
C ILE A 194 -8.58 -13.09 -2.35
N ASN A 195 -9.83 -12.82 -2.00
CA ASN A 195 -10.88 -12.35 -2.91
C ASN A 195 -10.54 -10.95 -3.48
N GLY A 196 -9.26 -10.68 -3.75
CA GLY A 196 -8.71 -9.35 -4.06
C GLY A 196 -9.24 -8.75 -5.37
N ASN A 197 -9.95 -9.55 -6.16
CA ASN A 197 -10.64 -9.07 -7.36
C ASN A 197 -11.98 -8.40 -7.07
N GLU A 198 -12.63 -8.60 -5.91
CA GLU A 198 -13.90 -7.93 -5.60
C GLU A 198 -13.68 -6.62 -4.85
N GLN A 199 -12.86 -6.61 -3.80
CA GLN A 199 -12.55 -5.37 -3.08
C GLN A 199 -11.81 -4.35 -3.96
N MET A 200 -10.91 -4.77 -4.86
CA MET A 200 -10.25 -3.85 -5.79
C MET A 200 -11.21 -3.28 -6.84
N LYS A 201 -12.19 -4.07 -7.30
CA LYS A 201 -13.23 -3.59 -8.23
C LYS A 201 -14.14 -2.58 -7.55
N GLU A 202 -14.53 -2.83 -6.31
CA GLU A 202 -15.39 -1.95 -5.53
C GLU A 202 -14.65 -0.67 -5.12
N HIS A 203 -13.36 -0.78 -4.77
CA HIS A 203 -12.48 0.35 -4.45
C HIS A 203 -12.21 1.25 -5.66
N MET A 204 -11.85 0.66 -6.80
CA MET A 204 -11.69 1.42 -8.05
C MET A 204 -13.01 2.07 -8.50
N ALA A 205 -14.14 1.37 -8.36
CA ALA A 205 -15.45 1.91 -8.72
C ALA A 205 -15.88 3.08 -7.80
N THR A 206 -15.48 3.06 -6.53
CA THR A 206 -15.80 4.12 -5.56
C THR A 206 -14.88 5.32 -5.74
N SER A 207 -13.55 5.11 -5.88
CA SER A 207 -12.58 6.17 -6.19
C SER A 207 -12.91 6.92 -7.50
N LEU A 208 -13.33 6.20 -8.55
CA LEU A 208 -13.77 6.81 -9.81
C LEU A 208 -15.03 7.68 -9.63
N LYS A 209 -16.01 7.22 -8.84
CA LYS A 209 -17.23 8.00 -8.57
C LYS A 209 -16.92 9.28 -7.80
N GLU A 210 -16.09 9.19 -6.76
CA GLU A 210 -15.71 10.37 -5.96
C GLU A 210 -14.86 11.36 -6.77
N SER A 211 -13.97 10.86 -7.64
CA SER A 211 -13.16 11.69 -8.54
C SER A 211 -14.02 12.41 -9.59
N ILE A 212 -15.07 11.77 -10.11
CA ILE A 212 -16.02 12.40 -11.05
C ILE A 212 -16.87 13.46 -10.34
N VAL A 213 -17.32 13.20 -9.11
CA VAL A 213 -18.08 14.17 -8.32
C VAL A 213 -17.23 15.41 -8.02
N VAL A 214 -15.98 15.21 -7.58
CA VAL A 214 -15.06 16.33 -7.33
C VAL A 214 -14.73 17.07 -8.64
N ALA A 215 -14.57 16.39 -9.77
CA ALA A 215 -14.34 17.08 -11.05
C ALA A 215 -15.56 17.90 -11.54
N LEU A 216 -16.78 17.44 -11.22
CA LEU A 216 -18.02 18.13 -11.58
C LEU A 216 -18.32 19.34 -10.67
N GLU A 217 -17.94 19.28 -9.38
CA GLU A 217 -18.09 20.41 -8.45
C GLU A 217 -17.18 21.60 -8.75
N TRP A 218 -16.16 21.42 -9.61
CA TRP A 218 -15.28 22.50 -10.06
C TRP A 218 -15.67 23.08 -11.43
N LEU A 219 -16.71 22.52 -12.07
CA LEU A 219 -17.21 22.94 -13.38
C LEU A 219 -18.55 23.70 -13.30
N PHE A 220 -19.08 23.93 -12.10
CA PHE A 220 -20.28 24.73 -11.81
C PHE A 220 -20.03 25.68 -10.63
#